data_AF-A0A223S384-F1
#
_entry.id   AF-A0A223S384-F1
#
_cell.length_a   1.000
_cell.length_b   1.000
_cell.length_c   1.000
_cell.angle_alpha   90.00
_cell.angle_beta   90.00
_cell.angle_gamma   90.00
#
_symmetry.space_group_name_H-M   'P 1'
#
loop_
_entity.id
_entity.type
_entity.pdbx_description
1 polymer ?
#
loop_
_entity_poly.entity_id
_entity_poly.type
_entity_poly.pdbx_seq_one_letter_code
_entity_poly.pdbx_strand_id
1 'polypeptide(L)'
;MTATPRASLGSVPNMPTPDPQDMSAVTGEGEDELLSRVMRLSLGRGVEYVLRNYPDDTVEFLLETARDLISKGQCERAMAVYEAVIAAPPSEADAQDAMVERIDLLLEQGDTAAADEAIGELSKRGPMEMPAVLLAESLEARERLEDALTWFNSACRRGLRQVPEDAVRNLLDLGALRGRARVRSALGLAEDEFDVAVWTQYGESRMGGRERLVESAAGQEALPQGTISACFTRSSFDRARREGLLYGEEAERAGDDPDAYYLAAERAVRRLAEEHPDVKVYFAVHSVEDLVAYAAENGRDHAAPETRNAFVETLREDDPRIIAWPPRRNEACWCGAGRKYKKCCGSPSKR
;
A
#
# COMPACT_ATOMS: atom_id res chain seq x y z
N MET A 1 -4.41 3.46 -69.09
CA MET A 1 -3.61 4.37 -68.24
C MET A 1 -4.58 5.30 -67.54
N THR A 2 -4.96 4.91 -66.32
CA THR A 2 -5.94 5.58 -65.46
C THR A 2 -5.25 6.68 -64.64
N ALA A 3 -5.72 7.92 -64.78
CA ALA A 3 -5.30 9.05 -63.94
C ALA A 3 -6.48 9.41 -62.99
N THR A 4 -6.24 9.24 -61.70
CA THR A 4 -7.11 9.66 -60.57
C THR A 4 -6.56 10.98 -59.96
N PRO A 5 -7.29 11.70 -59.09
CA PRO A 5 -7.48 13.14 -59.19
C PRO A 5 -6.67 13.94 -58.15
N ARG A 6 -6.42 15.23 -58.42
CA ARG A 6 -5.88 16.17 -57.42
C ARG A 6 -7.06 16.89 -56.76
N ALA A 7 -7.41 16.48 -55.54
CA ALA A 7 -8.37 17.18 -54.70
C ALA A 7 -7.72 18.42 -54.08
N SER A 8 -8.44 19.55 -54.17
CA SER A 8 -8.08 20.84 -53.61
C SER A 8 -8.24 20.83 -52.09
N LEU A 9 -7.20 21.20 -51.34
CA LEU A 9 -7.25 21.35 -49.89
C LEU A 9 -8.00 22.65 -49.56
N GLY A 10 -9.19 22.53 -48.97
CA GLY A 10 -9.94 23.65 -48.42
C GLY A 10 -9.28 24.24 -47.18
N SER A 11 -9.29 25.58 -47.07
CA SER A 11 -8.85 26.33 -45.90
C SER A 11 -9.55 25.87 -44.62
N VAL A 12 -8.76 25.58 -43.60
CA VAL A 12 -9.22 25.35 -42.22
C VAL A 12 -9.51 26.71 -41.56
N PRO A 13 -10.65 26.89 -40.86
CA PRO A 13 -10.91 28.11 -40.10
C PRO A 13 -9.96 28.21 -38.89
N ASN A 14 -9.48 29.43 -38.66
CA ASN A 14 -8.52 29.78 -37.60
C ASN A 14 -9.18 29.59 -36.22
N MET A 15 -8.75 28.58 -35.46
CA MET A 15 -9.10 28.41 -34.05
C MET A 15 -8.26 29.37 -33.20
N PRO A 16 -8.84 30.10 -32.22
CA PRO A 16 -8.05 30.96 -31.36
C PRO A 16 -7.13 30.07 -30.50
N THR A 17 -5.84 30.35 -30.56
CA THR A 17 -4.83 29.86 -29.61
C THR A 17 -5.21 30.34 -28.21
N PRO A 18 -5.30 29.47 -27.19
CA PRO A 18 -5.50 29.92 -25.81
C PRO A 18 -4.25 30.69 -25.34
N ASP A 19 -4.50 31.81 -24.66
CA ASP A 19 -3.49 32.69 -24.08
C ASP A 19 -2.72 31.93 -22.95
N PRO A 20 -1.38 31.90 -22.91
CA PRO A 20 -0.63 31.09 -21.94
C PRO A 20 -0.65 31.61 -20.50
N GLN A 21 -1.41 32.66 -20.18
CA GLN A 21 -1.25 33.40 -18.92
C GLN A 21 -2.34 33.20 -17.86
N ASP A 22 -3.26 32.24 -17.99
CA ASP A 22 -4.38 32.15 -17.02
C ASP A 22 -4.60 30.77 -16.39
N MET A 23 -3.51 30.03 -16.11
CA MET A 23 -3.58 28.77 -15.35
C MET A 23 -2.47 28.58 -14.30
N SER A 24 -1.55 29.54 -14.12
CA SER A 24 -0.44 29.42 -13.16
C SER A 24 -0.60 30.28 -11.89
N ALA A 25 -1.73 30.98 -11.72
CA ALA A 25 -1.88 31.96 -10.62
C ALA A 25 -2.69 31.45 -9.41
N VAL A 26 -3.38 30.31 -9.49
CA VAL A 26 -4.28 29.84 -8.42
C VAL A 26 -3.60 28.85 -7.46
N THR A 27 -2.51 28.20 -7.85
CA THR A 27 -1.83 27.18 -7.01
C THR A 27 -0.81 27.78 -6.04
N GLY A 28 -0.27 28.97 -6.31
CA GLY A 28 0.82 29.55 -5.50
C GLY A 28 0.39 30.11 -4.14
N GLU A 29 -0.83 30.63 -4.00
CA GLU A 29 -1.27 31.31 -2.75
C GLU A 29 -1.43 30.34 -1.58
N GLY A 30 -1.95 29.13 -1.83
CA GLY A 30 -2.13 28.10 -0.79
C GLY A 30 -0.80 27.49 -0.33
N GLU A 31 0.14 27.28 -1.26
CA GLU A 31 1.48 26.77 -0.97
C GLU A 31 2.31 27.76 -0.15
N ASP A 32 2.24 29.06 -0.50
CA ASP A 32 2.90 30.13 0.26
C ASP A 32 2.30 30.30 1.67
N GLU A 33 0.99 30.13 1.83
CA GLU A 33 0.34 30.16 3.13
C GLU A 33 0.75 28.96 4.01
N LEU A 34 0.75 27.75 3.44
CA LEU A 34 1.20 26.54 4.13
C LEU A 34 2.65 26.68 4.59
N LEU A 35 3.52 27.14 3.69
CA LEU A 35 4.91 27.40 3.99
C LEU A 35 5.06 28.37 5.17
N SER A 36 4.33 29.49 5.15
CA SER A 36 4.33 30.49 6.22
C SER A 36 3.86 29.94 7.57
N ARG A 37 2.83 29.08 7.57
CA ARG A 37 2.34 28.40 8.78
C ARG A 37 3.39 27.44 9.33
N VAL A 38 3.96 26.59 8.47
CA VAL A 38 4.92 25.58 8.89
C VAL A 38 6.25 26.17 9.37
N MET A 39 6.73 27.26 8.74
CA MET A 39 7.94 27.95 9.19
C MET A 39 7.82 28.45 10.64
N ARG A 40 6.63 28.87 11.07
CA ARG A 40 6.38 29.31 12.45
C ARG A 40 6.47 28.17 13.48
N LEU A 41 6.28 26.92 13.05
CA LEU A 41 6.36 25.74 13.92
C LEU A 41 7.81 25.32 14.25
N SER A 42 8.81 25.94 13.58
CA SER A 42 10.24 25.70 13.82
C SER A 42 10.59 24.19 13.86
N LEU A 43 10.15 23.45 12.85
CA LEU A 43 10.29 21.99 12.77
C LEU A 43 11.72 21.52 12.44
N GLY A 44 12.62 22.45 12.11
CA GLY A 44 14.04 22.20 11.88
C GLY A 44 14.46 22.30 10.41
N ARG A 45 15.78 22.38 10.19
CA ARG A 45 16.39 22.67 8.88
C ARG A 45 16.05 21.67 7.76
N GLY A 46 15.78 20.41 8.12
CA GLY A 46 15.39 19.39 7.14
C GLY A 46 14.02 19.67 6.51
N VAL A 47 13.07 20.14 7.32
CA VAL A 47 11.72 20.49 6.88
C VAL A 47 11.76 21.74 6.00
N GLU A 48 12.53 22.75 6.40
CA GLU A 48 12.74 23.97 5.60
C GLU A 48 13.35 23.66 4.23
N TYR A 49 14.27 22.69 4.15
CA TYR A 49 14.86 22.27 2.90
C TYR A 49 13.85 21.60 1.97
N VAL A 50 13.06 20.65 2.48
CA VAL A 50 12.06 19.93 1.67
C VAL A 50 11.01 20.91 1.13
N LEU A 51 10.47 21.76 1.98
CA LEU A 51 9.46 22.75 1.60
C LEU A 51 9.90 23.71 0.48
N ARG A 52 11.20 24.00 0.38
CA ARG A 52 11.74 24.89 -0.65
C ARG A 52 12.12 24.20 -1.96
N ASN A 53 12.42 22.90 -1.91
CA ASN A 53 13.02 22.18 -3.04
C ASN A 53 12.10 21.09 -3.62
N TYR A 54 11.10 20.64 -2.86
CA TYR A 54 10.17 19.58 -3.24
C TYR A 54 8.73 19.95 -2.79
N PRO A 55 8.12 20.98 -3.41
CA PRO A 55 6.78 21.45 -3.01
C PRO A 55 5.73 20.35 -3.11
N ASP A 56 5.78 19.50 -4.14
CA ASP A 56 4.84 18.39 -4.35
C ASP A 56 4.89 17.32 -3.24
N ASP A 57 6.03 17.14 -2.58
CA ASP A 57 6.23 16.15 -1.50
C ASP A 57 6.00 16.75 -0.11
N THR A 58 5.64 18.04 -0.03
CA THR A 58 5.56 18.82 1.21
C THR A 58 4.63 18.18 2.22
N VAL A 59 3.36 17.94 1.86
CA VAL A 59 2.37 17.45 2.81
C VAL A 59 2.75 16.08 3.34
N GLU A 60 3.17 15.17 2.46
CA GLU A 60 3.62 13.85 2.90
C GLU A 60 4.77 13.96 3.90
N PHE A 61 5.77 14.80 3.62
CA PHE A 61 6.90 15.01 4.52
C PHE A 61 6.47 15.62 5.87
N LEU A 62 5.48 16.52 5.87
CA LEU A 62 4.92 17.10 7.09
C LEU A 62 4.16 16.06 7.92
N LEU A 63 3.35 15.21 7.30
CA LEU A 63 2.68 14.11 8.00
C LEU A 63 3.69 13.11 8.58
N GLU A 64 4.80 12.83 7.88
CA GLU A 64 5.90 12.02 8.44
C GLU A 64 6.61 12.71 9.60
N THR A 65 6.84 14.01 9.50
CA THR A 65 7.41 14.82 10.58
C THR A 65 6.51 14.81 11.82
N ALA A 66 5.20 14.94 11.64
CA ALA A 66 4.22 14.84 12.72
C ALA A 66 4.29 13.48 13.43
N ARG A 67 4.37 12.37 12.69
CA ARG A 67 4.54 11.02 13.27
C ARG A 67 5.86 10.85 14.04
N ASP A 68 6.95 11.44 13.55
CA ASP A 68 8.23 11.45 14.28
C ASP A 68 8.12 12.26 15.59
N LEU A 69 7.42 13.41 15.56
CA LEU A 69 7.13 14.18 16.76
C LEU A 69 6.31 13.38 17.79
N ILE A 70 5.27 12.65 17.34
CA ILE A 70 4.48 11.76 18.21
C ILE A 70 5.38 10.70 18.85
N SER A 71 6.26 10.06 18.08
CA SER A 71 7.19 9.04 18.61
C SER A 71 8.14 9.58 19.69
N LYS A 72 8.39 10.90 19.68
CA LYS A 72 9.20 11.63 20.67
C LYS A 72 8.37 12.24 21.81
N GLY A 73 7.07 11.91 21.89
CA GLY A 73 6.14 12.43 22.88
C GLY A 73 5.73 13.89 22.67
N GLN A 74 6.00 14.46 21.49
CA GLN A 74 5.71 15.86 21.16
C GLN A 74 4.35 15.99 20.45
N CYS A 75 3.30 15.41 21.03
CA CYS A 75 1.97 15.33 20.41
C CYS A 75 1.37 16.71 20.11
N GLU A 76 1.56 17.71 20.98
CA GLU A 76 1.10 19.08 20.74
C GLU A 76 1.71 19.69 19.47
N ARG A 77 2.99 19.39 19.21
CA ARG A 77 3.67 19.87 18.00
C ARG A 77 3.18 19.13 16.76
N ALA A 78 2.93 17.82 16.86
CA ALA A 78 2.35 17.04 15.78
C ALA A 78 0.94 17.55 15.42
N MET A 79 0.12 17.83 16.43
CA MET A 79 -1.21 18.44 16.27
C MET A 79 -1.13 19.74 15.49
N ALA A 80 -0.21 20.64 15.86
CA ALA A 80 0.00 21.91 15.15
C ALA A 80 0.42 21.73 13.68
N VAL A 81 1.12 20.64 13.34
CA VAL A 81 1.45 20.32 11.94
C VAL A 81 0.21 19.90 11.17
N TYR A 82 -0.61 19.00 11.72
CA TYR A 82 -1.86 18.60 11.08
C TYR A 82 -2.80 19.80 10.88
N GLU A 83 -2.96 20.65 11.89
CA GLU A 83 -3.76 21.87 11.80
C GLU A 83 -3.23 22.86 10.74
N ALA A 84 -1.91 22.98 10.59
CA ALA A 84 -1.32 23.81 9.56
C ALA A 84 -1.67 23.31 8.14
N VAL A 85 -1.60 22.00 7.92
CA VAL A 85 -1.98 21.37 6.64
C VAL A 85 -3.47 21.52 6.38
N ILE A 86 -4.33 21.26 7.38
CA ILE A 86 -5.79 21.37 7.25
C ILE A 86 -6.23 22.81 6.93
N ALA A 87 -5.54 23.80 7.49
CA ALA A 87 -5.86 25.21 7.30
C ALA A 87 -5.43 25.76 5.94
N ALA A 88 -4.32 25.27 5.37
CA ALA A 88 -3.81 25.69 4.07
C ALA A 88 -3.37 24.47 3.24
N PRO A 89 -4.32 23.62 2.81
CA PRO A 89 -3.98 22.40 2.11
C PRO A 89 -3.66 22.69 0.63
N PRO A 90 -2.62 22.08 0.02
CA PRO A 90 -2.38 22.19 -1.42
C PRO A 90 -3.48 21.52 -2.24
N SER A 91 -4.11 20.47 -1.70
CA SER A 91 -5.26 19.81 -2.30
C SER A 91 -6.27 19.33 -1.25
N GLU A 92 -7.51 19.07 -1.68
CA GLU A 92 -8.52 18.49 -0.78
C GLU A 92 -8.12 17.10 -0.27
N ALA A 93 -7.35 16.33 -1.06
CA ALA A 93 -6.82 15.04 -0.62
C ALA A 93 -5.83 15.22 0.56
N ASP A 94 -4.93 16.20 0.46
CA ASP A 94 -3.98 16.53 1.52
C ASP A 94 -4.67 16.98 2.81
N ALA A 95 -5.74 17.76 2.67
CA ALA A 95 -6.56 18.18 3.80
C ALA A 95 -7.13 16.96 4.53
N GLN A 96 -7.77 16.04 3.79
CA GLN A 96 -8.43 14.88 4.38
C GLN A 96 -7.44 13.88 4.97
N ASP A 97 -6.28 13.67 4.35
CA ASP A 97 -5.21 12.85 4.92
C ASP A 97 -4.74 13.40 6.28
N ALA A 98 -4.54 14.73 6.38
CA ALA A 98 -4.19 15.38 7.64
C ALA A 98 -5.33 15.31 8.67
N MET A 99 -6.60 15.42 8.24
CA MET A 99 -7.76 15.28 9.13
C MET A 99 -7.85 13.88 9.74
N VAL A 100 -7.61 12.81 8.96
CA VAL A 100 -7.62 11.43 9.48
C VAL A 100 -6.50 11.22 10.50
N GLU A 101 -5.28 11.65 10.20
CA GLU A 101 -4.16 11.54 11.14
C GLU A 101 -4.40 12.36 12.43
N ARG A 102 -5.05 13.53 12.32
CA ARG A 102 -5.47 14.33 13.47
C ARG A 102 -6.49 13.57 14.34
N ILE A 103 -7.51 12.98 13.72
CA ILE A 103 -8.53 12.17 14.41
C ILE A 103 -7.87 11.01 15.14
N ASP A 104 -6.97 10.29 14.47
CA ASP A 104 -6.25 9.15 15.06
C ASP A 104 -5.47 9.57 16.30
N LEU A 105 -4.73 10.69 16.24
CA LEU A 105 -3.99 11.22 17.38
C LEU A 105 -4.93 11.58 18.55
N LEU A 106 -6.07 12.23 18.28
CA LEU A 106 -7.06 12.57 19.32
C LEU A 106 -7.61 11.30 20.00
N LEU A 107 -7.92 10.26 19.21
CA LEU A 107 -8.37 8.97 19.72
C LEU A 107 -7.29 8.27 20.56
N GLU A 108 -6.02 8.33 20.14
CA GLU A 108 -4.89 7.77 20.90
C GLU A 108 -4.67 8.49 22.23
N GLN A 109 -4.90 9.80 22.28
CA GLN A 109 -4.82 10.59 23.51
C GLN A 109 -6.05 10.41 24.42
N GLY A 110 -7.08 9.69 23.95
CA GLY A 110 -8.33 9.48 24.68
C GLY A 110 -9.27 10.70 24.68
N ASP A 111 -9.02 11.70 23.83
CA ASP A 111 -9.90 12.86 23.66
C ASP A 111 -11.03 12.53 22.67
N THR A 112 -11.93 11.66 23.10
CA THR A 112 -13.03 11.16 22.26
C THR A 112 -13.97 12.28 21.80
N ALA A 113 -14.19 13.31 22.64
CA ALA A 113 -15.08 14.41 22.29
C ALA A 113 -14.52 15.25 21.13
N ALA A 114 -13.23 15.61 21.19
CA ALA A 114 -12.58 16.33 20.10
C ALA A 114 -12.46 15.45 18.84
N ALA A 115 -12.19 14.15 19.01
CA ALA A 115 -12.17 13.20 17.90
C ALA A 115 -13.54 13.13 17.19
N ASP A 116 -14.63 13.06 17.93
CA ASP A 116 -15.99 13.01 17.37
C ASP A 116 -16.37 14.30 16.63
N GLU A 117 -15.95 15.46 17.15
CA GLU A 117 -16.09 16.73 16.45
C GLU A 117 -15.32 16.71 15.12
N ALA A 118 -14.06 16.29 15.13
CA ALA A 118 -13.22 16.19 13.95
C ALA A 118 -13.75 15.17 12.91
N ILE A 119 -14.29 14.04 13.36
CA ILE A 119 -14.99 13.05 12.52
C ILE A 119 -16.21 13.71 11.86
N GLY A 120 -16.98 14.49 12.62
CA GLY A 120 -18.12 15.26 12.11
C GLY A 120 -17.72 16.30 11.07
N GLU A 121 -16.59 16.98 11.25
CA GLU A 121 -16.03 17.90 10.25
C GLU A 121 -15.67 17.19 8.94
N LEU A 122 -14.93 16.08 9.02
CA LEU A 122 -14.55 15.30 7.84
C LEU A 122 -15.80 14.75 7.12
N SER A 123 -16.81 14.31 7.86
CA SER A 123 -18.07 13.83 7.29
C SER A 123 -18.79 14.93 6.49
N LYS A 124 -18.87 16.16 7.02
CA LYS A 124 -19.49 17.31 6.33
C LYS A 124 -18.75 17.70 5.06
N ARG A 125 -17.43 17.52 5.05
CA ARG A 125 -16.55 17.84 3.92
C ARG A 125 -16.68 16.85 2.75
N GLY A 126 -17.28 15.68 3.00
CA GLY A 126 -17.55 14.67 1.99
C GLY A 126 -16.31 13.80 1.75
N PRO A 127 -16.12 12.75 2.56
CA PRO A 127 -14.85 12.05 2.63
C PRO A 127 -14.54 11.27 1.35
N MET A 128 -13.33 11.44 0.84
CA MET A 128 -12.75 10.65 -0.24
C MET A 128 -12.61 9.20 0.20
N GLU A 129 -12.55 8.30 -0.78
CA GLU A 129 -12.58 6.86 -0.54
C GLU A 129 -11.45 6.40 0.41
N MET A 130 -10.20 6.78 0.13
CA MET A 130 -9.06 6.36 0.93
C MET A 130 -9.07 6.91 2.37
N PRO A 131 -9.26 8.22 2.61
CA PRO A 131 -9.46 8.75 3.96
C PRO A 131 -10.59 8.05 4.73
N ALA A 132 -11.70 7.73 4.05
CA ALA A 132 -12.82 7.03 4.67
C ALA A 132 -12.45 5.59 5.10
N VAL A 133 -11.71 4.85 4.27
CA VAL A 133 -11.22 3.51 4.61
C VAL A 133 -10.28 3.55 5.81
N LEU A 134 -9.30 4.47 5.81
CA LEU A 134 -8.32 4.57 6.88
C LEU A 134 -8.98 4.92 8.24
N LEU A 135 -9.91 5.88 8.23
CA LEU A 135 -10.65 6.20 9.44
C LEU A 135 -11.53 5.04 9.90
N ALA A 136 -12.17 4.31 8.98
CA ALA A 136 -12.96 3.14 9.32
C ALA A 136 -12.12 2.03 9.98
N GLU A 137 -10.92 1.75 9.47
CA GLU A 137 -9.98 0.78 10.06
C GLU A 137 -9.54 1.22 11.47
N SER A 138 -9.28 2.51 11.66
CA SER A 138 -8.89 3.08 12.96
C SER A 138 -10.00 2.97 14.01
N LEU A 139 -11.26 3.20 13.59
CA LEU A 139 -12.45 3.04 14.42
C LEU A 139 -12.74 1.56 14.73
N GLU A 140 -12.58 0.66 13.74
CA GLU A 140 -12.71 -0.79 13.91
C GLU A 140 -11.72 -1.30 14.96
N ALA A 141 -10.45 -0.89 14.87
CA ALA A 141 -9.39 -1.27 15.82
C ALA A 141 -9.64 -0.79 17.26
N ARG A 142 -10.55 0.18 17.45
CA ARG A 142 -10.96 0.74 18.75
C ARG A 142 -12.36 0.30 19.16
N GLU A 143 -12.89 -0.75 18.52
CA GLU A 143 -14.22 -1.33 18.79
C GLU A 143 -15.39 -0.34 18.61
N ARG A 144 -15.20 0.76 17.87
CA ARG A 144 -16.27 1.69 17.47
C ARG A 144 -16.95 1.19 16.20
N LEU A 145 -17.53 0.00 16.29
CA LEU A 145 -17.97 -0.79 15.13
C LEU A 145 -19.08 -0.10 14.31
N GLU A 146 -20.02 0.57 14.95
CA GLU A 146 -21.11 1.28 14.26
C GLU A 146 -20.59 2.47 13.43
N ASP A 147 -19.61 3.21 13.98
CA ASP A 147 -18.96 4.30 13.28
C ASP A 147 -18.10 3.75 12.13
N ALA A 148 -17.29 2.73 12.40
CA ALA A 148 -16.48 2.06 11.39
C ALA A 148 -17.34 1.59 10.21
N LEU A 149 -18.50 1.00 10.48
CA LEU A 149 -19.44 0.57 9.44
C LEU A 149 -19.98 1.75 8.62
N THR A 150 -20.27 2.89 9.26
CA THR A 150 -20.73 4.11 8.59
C THR A 150 -19.68 4.62 7.60
N TRP A 151 -18.41 4.59 7.99
CA TRP A 151 -17.29 5.03 7.17
C TRP A 151 -16.96 4.04 6.04
N PHE A 152 -16.95 2.73 6.31
CA PHE A 152 -16.81 1.71 5.26
C PHE A 152 -17.94 1.81 4.22
N ASN A 153 -19.20 1.99 4.65
CA ASN A 153 -20.32 2.20 3.73
C ASN A 153 -20.13 3.46 2.87
N SER A 154 -19.58 4.53 3.44
CA SER A 154 -19.32 5.78 2.72
C SER A 154 -18.24 5.59 1.65
N ALA A 155 -17.17 4.86 1.96
CA ALA A 155 -16.14 4.47 0.99
C ALA A 155 -16.74 3.61 -0.15
N CYS A 156 -17.51 2.57 0.20
CA CYS A 156 -18.13 1.66 -0.77
C CYS A 156 -19.12 2.39 -1.71
N ARG A 157 -19.91 3.34 -1.21
CA ARG A 157 -20.91 4.07 -2.04
C ARG A 157 -20.30 4.87 -3.19
N ARG A 158 -19.08 5.38 -3.02
CA ARG A 158 -18.38 6.13 -4.08
C ARG A 158 -17.75 5.20 -5.10
N GLY A 159 -17.13 4.11 -4.65
CA GLY A 159 -16.64 3.02 -5.51
C GLY A 159 -17.75 2.41 -6.36
N LEU A 160 -18.80 1.89 -5.72
CA LEU A 160 -19.90 1.14 -6.35
C LEU A 160 -20.77 1.92 -7.35
N ARG A 161 -20.71 3.26 -7.39
CA ARG A 161 -21.45 4.07 -8.39
C ARG A 161 -20.85 4.00 -9.80
N GLN A 162 -19.64 3.44 -9.95
CA GLN A 162 -18.90 3.42 -11.22
C GLN A 162 -18.48 2.01 -11.68
N VAL A 163 -19.05 0.94 -11.10
CA VAL A 163 -18.57 -0.44 -11.28
C VAL A 163 -19.52 -1.20 -12.23
N PRO A 164 -19.09 -1.52 -13.47
CA PRO A 164 -19.69 -2.61 -14.25
C PRO A 164 -19.72 -3.91 -13.45
N GLU A 165 -20.69 -4.81 -13.67
CA GLU A 165 -20.83 -6.09 -12.92
C GLU A 165 -19.54 -6.94 -12.87
N ASP A 166 -18.58 -6.71 -13.78
CA ASP A 166 -17.27 -7.33 -13.92
C ASP A 166 -16.12 -6.65 -13.12
N ALA A 167 -16.38 -5.52 -12.45
CA ALA A 167 -15.37 -4.67 -11.82
C ALA A 167 -15.25 -4.78 -10.28
N VAL A 168 -15.67 -5.91 -9.69
CA VAL A 168 -15.30 -6.33 -8.31
C VAL A 168 -13.78 -6.53 -8.12
N ARG A 169 -12.97 -6.25 -9.15
CA ARG A 169 -11.52 -6.48 -9.21
C ARG A 169 -10.64 -5.33 -8.71
N ASN A 170 -11.17 -4.17 -8.31
CA ASN A 170 -10.34 -3.11 -7.76
C ASN A 170 -9.95 -3.38 -6.31
N LEU A 171 -8.65 -3.28 -6.00
CA LEU A 171 -8.07 -3.63 -4.69
C LEU A 171 -8.57 -2.74 -3.54
N LEU A 172 -8.88 -1.46 -3.82
CA LEU A 172 -9.39 -0.50 -2.83
C LEU A 172 -10.87 -0.77 -2.50
N ASP A 173 -11.68 -1.03 -3.53
CA ASP A 173 -13.06 -1.49 -3.39
C ASP A 173 -13.14 -2.79 -2.57
N LEU A 174 -12.21 -3.75 -2.80
CA LEU A 174 -12.12 -4.96 -1.98
C LEU A 174 -11.71 -4.68 -0.53
N GLY A 175 -10.86 -3.69 -0.27
CA GLY A 175 -10.47 -3.29 1.09
C GLY A 175 -11.66 -2.73 1.88
N ALA A 176 -12.38 -1.79 1.29
CA ALA A 176 -13.57 -1.20 1.87
C ALA A 176 -14.69 -2.23 2.07
N LEU A 177 -14.96 -3.09 1.07
CA LEU A 177 -15.97 -4.14 1.15
C LEU A 177 -15.60 -5.23 2.17
N ARG A 178 -14.32 -5.58 2.29
CA ARG A 178 -13.85 -6.55 3.29
C ARG A 178 -13.97 -6.01 4.71
N GLY A 179 -13.56 -4.76 4.94
CA GLY A 179 -13.75 -4.09 6.23
C GLY A 179 -15.22 -3.99 6.61
N ARG A 180 -16.06 -3.60 5.65
CA ARG A 180 -17.52 -3.60 5.80
C ARG A 180 -18.07 -4.96 6.22
N ALA A 181 -17.72 -6.03 5.50
CA ALA A 181 -18.20 -7.38 5.77
C ALA A 181 -17.76 -7.88 7.15
N ARG A 182 -16.50 -7.63 7.55
CA ARG A 182 -16.00 -7.95 8.90
C ARG A 182 -16.80 -7.23 9.98
N VAL A 183 -16.97 -5.92 9.86
CA VAL A 183 -17.66 -5.11 10.87
C VAL A 183 -19.14 -5.48 10.96
N ARG A 184 -19.81 -5.76 9.83
CA ARG A 184 -21.20 -6.25 9.82
C ARG A 184 -21.36 -7.58 10.53
N SER A 185 -20.43 -8.50 10.28
CA SER A 185 -20.37 -9.79 10.99
C SER A 185 -20.16 -9.60 12.49
N ALA A 186 -19.23 -8.74 12.90
CA ALA A 186 -18.97 -8.42 14.30
C ALA A 186 -20.18 -7.79 15.02
N LEU A 187 -20.98 -6.99 14.30
CA LEU A 187 -22.23 -6.40 14.78
C LEU A 187 -23.43 -7.39 14.74
N GLY A 188 -23.25 -8.61 14.26
CA GLY A 188 -24.32 -9.61 14.14
C GLY A 188 -25.37 -9.26 13.07
N LEU A 189 -25.02 -8.41 12.10
CA LEU A 189 -25.90 -8.04 10.99
C LEU A 189 -25.94 -9.17 9.96
N ALA A 190 -27.11 -9.38 9.34
CA ALA A 190 -27.25 -10.34 8.26
C ALA A 190 -26.39 -9.93 7.05
N GLU A 191 -25.67 -10.88 6.47
CA GLU A 191 -24.86 -10.69 5.27
C GLU A 191 -25.72 -10.30 4.07
N ASP A 192 -25.19 -9.43 3.21
CA ASP A 192 -25.79 -9.09 1.91
C ASP A 192 -24.99 -9.64 0.74
N GLU A 193 -25.44 -9.35 -0.48
CA GLU A 193 -24.82 -9.84 -1.73
C GLU A 193 -23.33 -9.48 -1.84
N PHE A 194 -22.92 -8.32 -1.31
CA PHE A 194 -21.52 -7.89 -1.33
C PHE A 194 -20.70 -8.62 -0.28
N ASP A 195 -21.25 -8.82 0.91
CA ASP A 195 -20.59 -9.61 1.96
C ASP A 195 -20.38 -11.06 1.47
N VAL A 196 -21.43 -11.66 0.88
CA VAL A 196 -21.37 -13.00 0.29
C VAL A 196 -20.37 -13.05 -0.85
N ALA A 197 -20.33 -12.04 -1.74
CA ALA A 197 -19.35 -11.98 -2.82
C ALA A 197 -17.91 -11.86 -2.30
N VAL A 198 -17.67 -11.04 -1.28
CA VAL A 198 -16.37 -10.94 -0.60
C VAL A 198 -15.98 -12.28 -0.01
N TRP A 199 -16.87 -12.94 0.74
CA TRP A 199 -16.57 -14.25 1.33
C TRP A 199 -16.47 -15.37 0.30
N THR A 200 -17.18 -15.27 -0.81
CA THR A 200 -17.07 -16.21 -1.93
C THR A 200 -15.75 -16.03 -2.63
N GLN A 201 -15.33 -14.81 -2.99
CA GLN A 201 -14.03 -14.57 -3.63
C GLN A 201 -12.85 -14.82 -2.68
N TYR A 202 -12.96 -14.43 -1.41
CA TYR A 202 -11.97 -14.73 -0.37
C TYR A 202 -11.95 -16.22 -0.04
N GLY A 203 -13.13 -16.84 0.00
CA GLY A 203 -13.36 -18.26 0.20
C GLY A 203 -12.97 -19.12 -1.00
N GLU A 204 -13.03 -18.62 -2.24
CA GLU A 204 -12.57 -19.21 -3.50
C GLU A 204 -11.07 -18.98 -3.68
N SER A 205 -10.50 -17.92 -3.11
CA SER A 205 -9.04 -17.83 -2.95
C SER A 205 -8.58 -18.92 -1.97
N ARG A 206 -9.34 -19.14 -0.88
CA ARG A 206 -9.09 -20.21 0.10
C ARG A 206 -9.43 -21.63 -0.41
N MET A 207 -10.47 -21.80 -1.22
CA MET A 207 -10.99 -23.07 -1.79
C MET A 207 -10.34 -23.40 -3.13
N GLY A 208 -10.02 -22.42 -3.96
CA GLY A 208 -9.17 -22.56 -5.14
C GLY A 208 -7.70 -22.71 -4.77
N GLY A 209 -7.29 -22.30 -3.56
CA GLY A 209 -6.12 -22.83 -2.86
C GLY A 209 -6.33 -24.30 -2.47
N ARG A 210 -7.50 -24.65 -1.91
CA ARG A 210 -7.87 -26.01 -1.44
C ARG A 210 -8.05 -27.06 -2.55
N GLU A 211 -8.62 -26.73 -3.71
CA GLU A 211 -8.80 -27.62 -4.87
C GLU A 211 -7.49 -27.77 -5.65
N ARG A 212 -6.69 -26.69 -5.78
CA ARG A 212 -5.29 -26.82 -6.22
C ARG A 212 -4.48 -27.68 -5.25
N LEU A 213 -4.77 -27.64 -3.94
CA LEU A 213 -4.21 -28.53 -2.92
C LEU A 213 -4.69 -29.99 -3.07
N VAL A 214 -5.89 -30.27 -3.58
CA VAL A 214 -6.43 -31.64 -3.72
C VAL A 214 -5.93 -32.32 -5.00
N GLU A 215 -5.71 -31.60 -6.10
CA GLU A 215 -5.06 -32.17 -7.30
C GLU A 215 -3.51 -32.20 -7.19
N SER A 216 -2.93 -31.39 -6.30
CA SER A 216 -1.52 -31.46 -5.88
C SER A 216 -1.26 -32.47 -4.73
N ALA A 217 -2.32 -33.02 -4.10
CA ALA A 217 -2.24 -33.95 -2.97
C ALA A 217 -1.62 -35.33 -3.29
N ALA A 218 -1.12 -35.54 -4.51
CA ALA A 218 -0.19 -36.64 -4.79
C ALA A 218 1.25 -36.35 -4.34
N GLY A 219 1.56 -35.19 -3.73
CA GLY A 219 2.91 -34.97 -3.20
C GLY A 219 3.24 -33.67 -2.45
N GLN A 220 2.31 -32.89 -1.89
CA GLN A 220 2.67 -31.68 -1.12
C GLN A 220 2.29 -31.73 0.36
N GLU A 221 3.31 -31.59 1.21
CA GLU A 221 3.27 -31.59 2.66
C GLU A 221 2.38 -30.46 3.21
N ALA A 222 1.65 -30.75 4.28
CA ALA A 222 0.86 -29.76 5.01
C ALA A 222 1.76 -28.60 5.46
N LEU A 223 1.34 -27.35 5.22
CA LEU A 223 2.10 -26.16 5.63
C LEU A 223 2.33 -26.19 7.16
N PRO A 224 3.58 -26.05 7.64
CA PRO A 224 3.89 -26.00 9.06
C PRO A 224 3.22 -24.81 9.77
N GLN A 225 3.11 -24.88 11.10
CA GLN A 225 2.85 -23.70 11.93
C GLN A 225 4.00 -22.70 11.73
N GLY A 226 3.76 -21.67 10.93
CA GLY A 226 4.80 -20.73 10.51
C GLY A 226 5.40 -21.10 9.14
N THR A 227 5.03 -20.37 8.09
CA THR A 227 5.59 -20.56 6.74
C THR A 227 6.53 -19.41 6.38
N ILE A 228 7.72 -19.74 5.89
CA ILE A 228 8.72 -18.79 5.41
C ILE A 228 8.73 -18.80 3.88
N SER A 229 8.43 -17.66 3.28
CA SER A 229 8.72 -17.40 1.86
C SER A 229 10.03 -16.63 1.73
N ALA A 230 10.80 -16.86 0.66
CA ALA A 230 12.13 -16.27 0.52
C ALA A 230 12.47 -15.87 -0.92
N CYS A 231 13.16 -14.74 -1.08
CA CYS A 231 13.70 -14.31 -2.38
C CYS A 231 15.12 -13.74 -2.27
N PHE A 232 15.77 -13.52 -3.42
CA PHE A 232 17.06 -12.83 -3.43
C PHE A 232 16.91 -11.34 -3.13
N THR A 233 17.86 -10.77 -2.39
CA THR A 233 17.98 -9.31 -2.18
C THR A 233 18.14 -8.56 -3.49
N ARG A 234 17.72 -7.27 -3.54
CA ARG A 234 17.80 -6.43 -4.75
C ARG A 234 19.22 -6.22 -5.25
N SER A 235 20.20 -6.19 -4.35
CA SER A 235 21.63 -6.17 -4.70
C SER A 235 22.11 -7.47 -5.35
N SER A 236 21.45 -8.59 -5.06
CA SER A 236 21.79 -9.92 -5.58
C SER A 236 21.04 -10.30 -6.85
N PHE A 237 19.99 -9.55 -7.23
CA PHE A 237 19.10 -9.87 -8.35
C PHE A 237 19.87 -10.09 -9.66
N ASP A 238 20.70 -9.14 -10.08
CA ASP A 238 21.40 -9.22 -11.37
C ASP A 238 22.34 -10.43 -11.43
N ARG A 239 22.96 -10.79 -10.30
CA ARG A 239 23.81 -11.97 -10.19
C ARG A 239 22.99 -13.25 -10.23
N ALA A 240 21.94 -13.34 -9.41
CA ALA A 240 21.04 -14.48 -9.38
C ALA A 240 20.41 -14.74 -10.75
N ARG A 241 20.01 -13.69 -11.47
CA ARG A 241 19.49 -13.80 -12.84
C ARG A 241 20.54 -14.33 -13.82
N ARG A 242 21.76 -13.76 -13.81
CA ARG A 242 22.84 -14.18 -14.71
C ARG A 242 23.28 -15.62 -14.49
N GLU A 243 23.25 -16.07 -13.25
CA GLU A 243 23.62 -17.44 -12.84
C GLU A 243 22.44 -18.42 -12.93
N GLY A 244 21.24 -17.95 -13.36
CA GLY A 244 20.06 -18.80 -13.54
C GLY A 244 19.45 -19.30 -12.23
N LEU A 245 19.65 -18.58 -11.13
CA LEU A 245 19.22 -18.94 -9.77
C LEU A 245 17.80 -18.46 -9.42
N LEU A 246 17.15 -17.70 -10.31
CA LEU A 246 15.76 -17.28 -10.12
C LEU A 246 14.82 -18.40 -10.60
N TYR A 247 13.92 -18.84 -9.73
CA TYR A 247 12.96 -19.92 -10.01
C TYR A 247 11.55 -19.53 -9.57
N GLY A 248 10.55 -20.25 -10.10
CA GLY A 248 9.15 -20.08 -9.74
C GLY A 248 8.41 -19.03 -10.57
N GLU A 249 7.13 -18.87 -10.27
CA GLU A 249 6.24 -17.94 -10.95
C GLU A 249 6.72 -16.47 -10.88
N GLU A 250 7.48 -16.12 -9.85
CA GLU A 250 8.07 -14.79 -9.68
C GLU A 250 9.18 -14.54 -10.70
N ALA A 251 10.03 -15.54 -10.97
CA ALA A 251 11.11 -15.45 -11.94
C ALA A 251 10.58 -15.38 -13.37
N GLU A 252 9.53 -16.16 -13.67
CA GLU A 252 8.86 -16.15 -14.98
C GLU A 252 8.21 -14.79 -15.27
N ARG A 253 7.54 -14.18 -14.27
CA ARG A 253 6.93 -12.85 -14.41
C ARG A 253 7.92 -11.71 -14.41
N ALA A 254 9.10 -11.89 -13.80
CA ALA A 254 10.13 -10.87 -13.76
C ALA A 254 10.70 -10.54 -15.14
N GLY A 255 10.97 -11.57 -15.95
CA GLY A 255 11.75 -11.42 -17.17
C GLY A 255 13.07 -10.68 -16.90
N ASP A 256 13.19 -9.48 -17.45
CA ASP A 256 14.37 -8.62 -17.33
C ASP A 256 14.24 -7.53 -16.26
N ASP A 257 13.05 -7.37 -15.67
CA ASP A 257 12.73 -6.29 -14.75
C ASP A 257 12.82 -6.74 -13.26
N PRO A 258 13.78 -6.19 -12.48
CA PRO A 258 13.85 -6.47 -11.05
C PRO A 258 12.60 -6.02 -10.29
N ASP A 259 11.95 -4.92 -10.70
CA ASP A 259 10.77 -4.43 -9.98
C ASP A 259 9.57 -5.38 -10.18
N ALA A 260 9.45 -6.00 -11.37
CA ALA A 260 8.47 -7.05 -11.63
C ALA A 260 8.70 -8.31 -10.78
N TYR A 261 9.96 -8.74 -10.59
CA TYR A 261 10.31 -9.85 -9.70
C TYR A 261 9.82 -9.60 -8.26
N TYR A 262 10.17 -8.43 -7.72
CA TYR A 262 9.82 -8.10 -6.35
C TYR A 262 8.32 -7.86 -6.16
N LEU A 263 7.62 -7.34 -7.17
CA LEU A 263 6.17 -7.21 -7.14
C LEU A 263 5.48 -8.59 -7.20
N ALA A 264 6.00 -9.53 -7.99
CA ALA A 264 5.47 -10.88 -8.05
C ALA A 264 5.63 -11.61 -6.70
N ALA A 265 6.81 -11.51 -6.09
CA ALA A 265 7.07 -12.07 -4.76
C ALA A 265 6.19 -11.45 -3.66
N GLU A 266 6.00 -10.12 -3.70
CA GLU A 266 5.07 -9.41 -2.81
C GLU A 266 3.65 -9.99 -2.89
N ARG A 267 3.14 -10.10 -4.12
CA ARG A 267 1.80 -10.59 -4.40
C ARG A 267 1.64 -12.05 -3.98
N ALA A 268 2.65 -12.88 -4.17
CA ALA A 268 2.62 -14.28 -3.77
C ALA A 268 2.47 -14.44 -2.25
N VAL A 269 3.25 -13.71 -1.46
CA VAL A 269 3.20 -13.80 0.01
C VAL A 269 1.97 -13.13 0.59
N ARG A 270 1.51 -12.04 -0.03
CA ARG A 270 0.21 -11.44 0.30
C ARG A 270 -0.93 -12.45 0.10
N ARG A 271 -1.00 -13.11 -1.06
CA ARG A 271 -1.99 -14.16 -1.31
C ARG A 271 -1.91 -15.28 -0.28
N LEU A 272 -0.70 -15.76 0.05
CA LEU A 272 -0.50 -16.81 1.05
C LEU A 272 -1.06 -16.40 2.44
N ALA A 273 -0.75 -15.18 2.88
CA ALA A 273 -1.25 -14.66 4.16
C ALA A 273 -2.77 -14.45 4.16
N GLU A 274 -3.36 -14.09 3.01
CA GLU A 274 -4.81 -13.95 2.86
C GLU A 274 -5.51 -15.32 2.84
N GLU A 275 -4.96 -16.30 2.14
CA GLU A 275 -5.46 -17.67 2.07
C GLU A 275 -5.36 -18.37 3.44
N HIS A 276 -4.31 -18.07 4.23
CA HIS A 276 -4.01 -18.70 5.51
C HIS A 276 -3.81 -17.70 6.67
N PRO A 277 -4.86 -16.99 7.14
CA PRO A 277 -4.80 -16.01 8.23
C PRO A 277 -4.43 -16.62 9.59
N ASP A 278 -4.68 -17.92 9.79
CA ASP A 278 -4.31 -18.65 11.01
C ASP A 278 -2.84 -19.10 11.02
N VAL A 279 -2.13 -18.93 9.89
CA VAL A 279 -0.72 -19.29 9.73
C VAL A 279 0.11 -18.03 9.81
N LYS A 280 1.09 -18.01 10.70
CA LYS A 280 2.09 -16.94 10.69
C LYS A 280 2.91 -17.03 9.40
N VAL A 281 2.91 -15.96 8.63
CA VAL A 281 3.71 -15.86 7.41
C VAL A 281 4.94 -15.00 7.70
N TYR A 282 6.08 -15.49 7.26
CA TYR A 282 7.36 -14.83 7.36
C TYR A 282 7.96 -14.66 5.98
N PHE A 283 8.69 -13.57 5.79
CA PHE A 283 9.42 -13.30 4.56
C PHE A 283 10.91 -13.20 4.84
N ALA A 284 11.72 -13.92 4.07
CA ALA A 284 13.16 -13.85 4.12
C ALA A 284 13.72 -13.21 2.85
N VAL A 285 14.81 -12.46 3.00
CA VAL A 285 15.70 -12.16 1.87
C VAL A 285 17.09 -12.69 2.12
N HIS A 286 17.71 -13.23 1.07
CA HIS A 286 19.08 -13.73 1.13
C HIS A 286 19.90 -13.26 -0.06
N SER A 287 21.22 -13.34 0.07
CA SER A 287 22.15 -13.04 -1.01
C SER A 287 22.49 -14.30 -1.82
N VAL A 288 23.18 -14.14 -2.95
CA VAL A 288 23.78 -15.29 -3.66
C VAL A 288 24.90 -15.87 -2.82
N GLU A 289 25.63 -15.03 -2.08
CA GLU A 289 26.71 -15.42 -1.18
C GLU A 289 26.22 -16.36 -0.07
N ASP A 290 25.05 -16.09 0.52
CA ASP A 290 24.44 -16.97 1.54
C ASP A 290 24.15 -18.37 0.97
N LEU A 291 23.60 -18.44 -0.25
CA LEU A 291 23.29 -19.70 -0.90
C LEU A 291 24.57 -20.47 -1.28
N VAL A 292 25.59 -19.76 -1.76
CA VAL A 292 26.90 -20.35 -2.10
C VAL A 292 27.59 -20.89 -0.85
N ALA A 293 27.55 -20.15 0.27
CA ALA A 293 28.11 -20.59 1.54
C ALA A 293 27.40 -21.87 2.05
N TYR A 294 26.07 -21.86 2.08
CA TYR A 294 25.27 -23.03 2.44
C TYR A 294 25.58 -24.24 1.55
N ALA A 295 25.65 -24.04 0.24
CA ALA A 295 25.95 -25.11 -0.71
C ALA A 295 27.34 -25.71 -0.46
N ALA A 296 28.35 -24.87 -0.25
CA ALA A 296 29.71 -25.32 0.04
C ALA A 296 29.79 -26.12 1.36
N GLU A 297 29.14 -25.64 2.42
CA GLU A 297 29.09 -26.33 3.73
C GLU A 297 28.39 -27.69 3.66
N ASN A 298 27.40 -27.83 2.80
CA ASN A 298 26.60 -29.05 2.67
C ASN A 298 27.03 -29.94 1.50
N GLY A 299 28.11 -29.60 0.79
CA GLY A 299 28.60 -30.34 -0.37
C GLY A 299 27.58 -30.40 -1.52
N ARG A 300 26.79 -29.34 -1.69
CA ARG A 300 25.72 -29.22 -2.70
C ARG A 300 26.12 -28.26 -3.81
N ASP A 301 25.44 -28.36 -4.96
CA ASP A 301 25.54 -27.37 -6.01
C ASP A 301 24.59 -26.19 -5.73
N HIS A 302 25.11 -24.98 -5.62
CA HIS A 302 24.31 -23.77 -5.41
C HIS A 302 23.40 -23.42 -6.59
N ALA A 303 23.70 -23.92 -7.79
CA ALA A 303 22.87 -23.75 -8.99
C ALA A 303 21.71 -24.77 -9.08
N ALA A 304 21.65 -25.74 -8.16
CA ALA A 304 20.54 -26.69 -8.10
C ALA A 304 19.34 -26.08 -7.34
N PRO A 305 18.12 -26.10 -7.91
CA PRO A 305 16.91 -25.59 -7.24
C PRO A 305 16.66 -26.21 -5.85
N GLU A 306 16.98 -27.49 -5.69
CA GLU A 306 16.81 -28.24 -4.45
C GLU A 306 17.72 -27.71 -3.32
N THR A 307 18.89 -27.16 -3.68
CA THR A 307 19.80 -26.53 -2.72
C THR A 307 19.21 -25.24 -2.16
N ARG A 308 18.52 -24.46 -3.00
CA ARG A 308 17.80 -23.26 -2.53
C ARG A 308 16.65 -23.64 -1.59
N ASN A 309 15.84 -24.63 -1.96
CA ASN A 309 14.72 -25.06 -1.10
C ASN A 309 15.23 -25.55 0.26
N ALA A 310 16.26 -26.40 0.26
CA ALA A 310 16.89 -26.87 1.50
C ALA A 310 17.52 -25.73 2.32
N PHE A 311 18.09 -24.70 1.67
CA PHE A 311 18.57 -23.49 2.34
C PHE A 311 17.42 -22.72 3.01
N VAL A 312 16.32 -22.46 2.31
CA VAL A 312 15.15 -21.76 2.86
C VAL A 312 14.55 -22.55 4.03
N GLU A 313 14.53 -23.87 3.95
CA GLU A 313 14.13 -24.78 5.03
C GLU A 313 15.09 -24.79 6.22
N THR A 314 16.25 -24.13 6.16
CA THR A 314 17.10 -23.89 7.34
C THR A 314 16.75 -22.62 8.08
N LEU A 315 16.06 -21.67 7.44
CA LEU A 315 15.68 -20.40 8.04
C LEU A 315 14.63 -20.64 9.13
N ARG A 316 14.79 -19.95 10.25
CA ARG A 316 13.93 -20.02 11.45
C ARG A 316 13.47 -18.62 11.81
N GLU A 317 12.40 -18.50 12.59
CA GLU A 317 11.79 -17.20 12.96
C GLU A 317 12.76 -16.20 13.62
N ASP A 318 13.80 -16.69 14.29
CA ASP A 318 14.83 -15.91 14.98
C ASP A 318 15.99 -15.46 14.08
N ASP A 319 15.99 -15.87 12.81
CA ASP A 319 17.02 -15.47 11.85
C ASP A 319 16.89 -13.95 11.54
N PRO A 320 17.97 -13.17 11.58
CA PRO A 320 17.93 -11.72 11.34
C PRO A 320 17.47 -11.35 9.93
N ARG A 321 17.43 -12.29 8.98
CA ARG A 321 16.93 -12.10 7.62
C ARG A 321 15.40 -12.23 7.53
N ILE A 322 14.76 -12.73 8.58
CA ILE A 322 13.32 -12.96 8.63
C ILE A 322 12.58 -11.70 9.05
N ILE A 323 11.52 -11.42 8.32
CA ILE A 323 10.61 -10.31 8.52
C ILE A 323 9.21 -10.89 8.72
N ALA A 324 8.56 -10.51 9.82
CA ALA A 324 7.16 -10.86 10.03
C ALA A 324 6.29 -10.21 8.95
N TRP A 325 5.39 -10.99 8.35
CA TRP A 325 4.52 -10.50 7.28
C TRP A 325 3.12 -10.12 7.82
N PRO A 326 2.54 -8.98 7.40
CA PRO A 326 3.14 -7.96 6.55
C PRO A 326 4.14 -7.06 7.33
N PRO A 327 5.22 -6.58 6.68
CA PRO A 327 6.07 -5.56 7.26
C PRO A 327 5.26 -4.31 7.57
N ARG A 328 5.65 -3.58 8.62
CA ARG A 328 4.97 -2.30 8.90
C ARG A 328 5.21 -1.34 7.74
N ARG A 329 4.21 -0.51 7.46
CA ARG A 329 4.18 0.42 6.33
C ARG A 329 5.47 1.27 6.19
N ASN A 330 6.07 1.68 7.31
CA ASN A 330 7.25 2.53 7.38
C ASN A 330 8.58 1.80 7.67
N GLU A 331 8.56 0.48 7.86
CA GLU A 331 9.80 -0.30 8.00
C GLU A 331 10.56 -0.37 6.68
N ALA A 332 11.86 -0.68 6.78
CA ALA A 332 12.68 -0.92 5.60
C ALA A 332 12.02 -2.01 4.73
N CYS A 333 11.95 -1.76 3.43
CA CYS A 333 11.38 -2.72 2.50
C CYS A 333 12.23 -3.98 2.48
N TRP A 334 11.56 -5.12 2.62
CA TRP A 334 12.17 -6.44 2.65
C TRP A 334 13.08 -6.71 1.45
N CYS A 335 12.83 -6.12 0.28
CA CYS A 335 13.67 -6.32 -0.91
C CYS A 335 15.11 -5.76 -0.78
N GLY A 336 15.44 -5.06 0.31
CA GLY A 336 16.79 -4.54 0.54
C GLY A 336 17.11 -3.25 -0.23
N ALA A 337 16.10 -2.59 -0.81
CA ALA A 337 16.28 -1.32 -1.51
C ALA A 337 16.59 -0.12 -0.59
N GLY A 338 16.61 -0.30 0.73
CA GLY A 338 16.77 0.78 1.72
C GLY A 338 15.59 1.77 1.79
N ARG A 339 14.59 1.63 0.91
CA ARG A 339 13.35 2.42 0.90
C ARG A 339 12.33 1.85 1.88
N LYS A 340 11.42 2.69 2.39
CA LYS A 340 10.27 2.24 3.20
C LYS A 340 9.40 1.25 2.40
N TYR A 341 8.83 0.23 3.05
CA TYR A 341 7.98 -0.78 2.40
C TYR A 341 6.86 -0.13 1.59
N LYS A 342 6.16 0.89 2.12
CA LYS A 342 5.10 1.64 1.41
C LYS A 342 5.53 2.45 0.19
N LYS A 343 6.82 2.66 -0.03
CA LYS A 343 7.38 3.40 -1.18
C LYS A 343 8.16 2.48 -2.12
N CYS A 344 8.17 1.18 -1.84
CA CYS A 344 8.86 0.18 -2.61
C CYS A 344 7.88 -0.95 -2.93
N CYS A 345 8.12 -2.17 -2.47
CA CYS A 345 7.29 -3.32 -2.84
C CYS A 345 5.85 -3.20 -2.34
N GLY A 346 5.64 -2.54 -1.19
CA GLY A 346 4.32 -2.27 -0.64
C GLY A 346 3.66 -1.01 -1.19
N SER A 347 4.24 -0.35 -2.20
CA SER A 347 3.71 0.91 -2.74
C SER A 347 2.37 0.71 -3.45
N PRO A 348 1.31 1.44 -3.08
CA PRO A 348 0.03 1.40 -3.78
C PRO A 348 0.14 1.72 -5.28
N SER A 349 1.08 2.58 -5.68
CA SER A 349 1.33 2.92 -7.09
C SER A 349 1.96 1.80 -7.92
N LYS A 350 2.52 0.78 -7.26
CA LYS A 350 3.05 -0.43 -7.91
C LYS A 350 2.05 -1.59 -7.87
N ARG A 351 0.90 -1.40 -7.23
CA ARG A 351 -0.10 -2.47 -7.01
C ARG A 351 -0.95 -2.69 -8.23
#